data_AF-A0A7L1YR34-F1
#
_entry.id   AF-A0A7L1YR34-F1
#
_cell.length_a   1.000
_cell.length_b   1.000
_cell.length_c   1.000
_cell.angle_alpha   90.00
_cell.angle_beta   90.00
_cell.angle_gamma   90.00
#
_symmetry.space_group_name_H-M   'P 1'
#
loop_
_entity.id
_entity.type
_entity.pdbx_description
1 polymer ?
#
loop_
_entity_poly.entity_id
_entity_poly.type
_entity_poly.pdbx_seq_one_letter_code
_entity_poly.pdbx_strand_id
1 'polypeptide(L)'
;MTSVLHPRECKITKKPQKTYGFYLRIEKDTAGHIIRNVEQGSPAEKAGLKDADRVLRVNGVFVDKEEHAQVVEIIKNSGNSVVLLVLDDASYQKAQKEGVNLEELGQRRSTGQQQEQSPPSMANRGTTATPQPRLCYLVKEEKGYGFSLKTTEGQKGLFIVELSSEGAAAKAGVQNNDRLIEINGKNVENDTHEQVVEKVKKSENHVMFLLSNEETDHYFTSQKMILSKESASLRLLPLKPRLIEIHKGKSGYGFYLRMEQNTGDHVIKDVNPGSPAAMAGLKDNDIVVAVNGEQVEGLDHESVVGKIKQSEAKTTLLVVDKETDAMYKLAQISPFSYYYKAQDSTPAKMEERVDLHTEQKVNHKPRICKMVKGPSGFGFNLNMIKNKPGLFINEVQNHGSADRAGVENDDFLVEVNGVNVTNESYDKVVAKIRNSGDRLTLLVCSKDAYRYFQGQNIPITASMAD
;
A
#
# COMPACT_ATOMS: atom_id res chain seq x y z
N MET A 1 -38.75 -18.22 -11.08
CA MET A 1 -37.81 -18.59 -10.02
C MET A 1 -36.53 -19.08 -10.67
N THR A 2 -35.55 -18.21 -10.86
CA THR A 2 -34.22 -18.59 -11.37
C THR A 2 -33.54 -19.43 -10.29
N SER A 3 -33.26 -20.70 -10.57
CA SER A 3 -32.52 -21.53 -9.61
C SER A 3 -31.15 -20.90 -9.41
N VAL A 4 -30.86 -20.50 -8.18
CA VAL A 4 -29.55 -19.94 -7.82
C VAL A 4 -28.48 -20.96 -8.17
N LEU A 5 -27.45 -20.56 -8.91
CA LEU A 5 -26.30 -21.42 -9.22
C LEU A 5 -25.40 -21.51 -7.98
N HIS A 6 -25.00 -22.71 -7.59
CA HIS A 6 -24.22 -22.95 -6.36
C HIS A 6 -22.85 -23.53 -6.71
N PRO A 7 -21.87 -22.69 -7.06
CA PRO A 7 -20.50 -23.15 -7.22
C PRO A 7 -19.96 -23.69 -5.89
N ARG A 8 -19.15 -24.75 -5.94
CA ARG A 8 -18.54 -25.42 -4.80
C ARG A 8 -17.04 -25.14 -4.80
N GLU A 9 -16.50 -24.75 -3.65
CA GLU A 9 -15.06 -24.59 -3.48
C GLU A 9 -14.46 -25.88 -2.89
N CYS A 10 -13.58 -26.52 -3.65
CA CYS A 10 -12.90 -27.76 -3.29
C CYS A 10 -11.43 -27.46 -2.98
N LYS A 11 -11.05 -27.45 -1.70
CA LYS A 11 -9.65 -27.35 -1.27
C LYS A 11 -9.01 -28.73 -1.19
N ILE A 12 -8.13 -29.02 -2.12
CA ILE A 12 -7.50 -30.33 -2.30
C ILE A 12 -6.06 -30.26 -1.80
N THR A 13 -5.68 -31.08 -0.82
CA THR A 13 -4.31 -31.16 -0.30
C THR A 13 -3.77 -32.58 -0.40
N LYS A 14 -2.63 -32.75 -1.06
CA LYS A 14 -1.95 -34.05 -1.25
C LYS A 14 -0.62 -34.13 -0.52
N LYS A 15 -0.17 -35.35 -0.23
CA LYS A 15 1.18 -35.59 0.29
C LYS A 15 2.24 -35.35 -0.81
N PRO A 16 3.49 -35.01 -0.46
CA PRO A 16 4.57 -34.88 -1.42
C PRO A 16 4.68 -36.10 -2.34
N GLN A 17 4.96 -35.89 -3.62
CA GLN A 17 5.09 -36.93 -4.66
C GLN A 17 3.85 -37.81 -4.91
N LYS A 18 2.69 -37.52 -4.29
CA LYS A 18 1.40 -38.12 -4.66
C LYS A 18 0.65 -37.24 -5.66
N THR A 19 -0.42 -37.78 -6.24
CA THR A 19 -1.35 -37.07 -7.14
C THR A 19 -2.53 -36.49 -6.35
N TYR A 20 -3.28 -35.57 -6.96
CA TYR A 20 -4.53 -35.08 -6.37
C TYR A 20 -5.69 -36.10 -6.49
N GLY A 21 -5.59 -37.05 -7.42
CA GLY A 21 -6.56 -38.12 -7.64
C GLY A 21 -7.76 -37.72 -8.50
N PHE A 22 -7.53 -36.89 -9.52
CA PHE A 22 -8.49 -36.57 -10.57
C PHE A 22 -7.75 -36.28 -11.89
N TYR A 23 -8.49 -36.29 -13.00
CA TYR A 23 -8.03 -35.87 -14.30
C TYR A 23 -8.77 -34.60 -14.73
N LEU A 24 -8.06 -33.67 -15.35
CA LEU A 24 -8.65 -32.55 -16.06
C LEU A 24 -8.70 -32.89 -17.54
N ARG A 25 -9.84 -32.68 -18.20
CA ARG A 25 -10.01 -32.95 -19.64
C ARG A 25 -10.75 -31.81 -20.35
N ILE A 26 -10.53 -31.74 -21.66
CA ILE A 26 -11.44 -31.12 -22.62
C ILE A 26 -12.09 -32.25 -23.41
N GLU A 27 -13.41 -32.18 -23.58
CA GLU A 27 -14.17 -33.12 -24.38
C GLU A 27 -14.68 -32.42 -25.64
N LYS A 28 -14.75 -33.17 -26.75
CA LYS A 28 -15.24 -32.64 -28.02
C LYS A 28 -16.68 -32.15 -27.85
N ASP A 29 -16.98 -30.99 -28.41
CA ASP A 29 -18.31 -30.37 -28.39
C ASP A 29 -18.84 -30.05 -26.97
N THR A 30 -17.95 -29.99 -25.96
CA THR A 30 -18.29 -29.68 -24.57
C THR A 30 -17.42 -28.52 -24.06
N ALA A 31 -18.06 -27.46 -23.58
CA ALA A 31 -17.37 -26.28 -23.07
C ALA A 31 -16.84 -26.47 -21.62
N GLY A 32 -15.77 -25.73 -21.32
CA GLY A 32 -15.13 -25.67 -20.01
C GLY A 32 -14.19 -26.84 -19.72
N HIS A 33 -13.40 -26.71 -18.65
CA HIS A 33 -12.48 -27.76 -18.19
C HIS A 33 -13.18 -28.75 -17.26
N ILE A 34 -13.10 -30.04 -17.60
CA ILE A 34 -13.91 -31.09 -16.99
C ILE A 34 -13.08 -31.91 -16.01
N ILE A 35 -13.60 -32.09 -14.80
CA ILE A 35 -13.10 -33.07 -13.86
C ILE A 35 -13.59 -34.45 -14.27
N ARG A 36 -12.65 -35.39 -14.45
CA ARG A 36 -12.92 -36.80 -14.71
C ARG A 36 -12.13 -37.71 -13.78
N ASN A 37 -12.60 -38.94 -13.61
CA ASN A 37 -11.89 -40.02 -12.95
C ASN A 37 -11.42 -39.60 -11.54
N VAL A 38 -12.34 -39.04 -10.73
CA VAL A 38 -12.06 -38.77 -9.32
C VAL A 38 -11.86 -40.12 -8.61
N GLU A 39 -10.65 -40.37 -8.15
CA GLU A 39 -10.23 -41.64 -7.56
C GLU A 39 -10.85 -41.81 -6.16
N GLN A 40 -11.36 -43.01 -5.86
CA GLN A 40 -11.94 -43.30 -4.54
C GLN A 40 -10.88 -43.21 -3.42
N GLY A 41 -11.21 -42.52 -2.33
CA GLY A 41 -10.34 -42.27 -1.19
C GLY A 41 -9.25 -41.20 -1.43
N SER A 42 -9.22 -40.59 -2.62
CA SER A 42 -8.24 -39.58 -3.00
C SER A 42 -8.43 -38.24 -2.27
N PRO A 43 -7.40 -37.37 -2.27
CA PRO A 43 -7.56 -35.99 -1.81
C PRO A 43 -8.71 -35.24 -2.49
N ALA A 44 -8.90 -35.45 -3.80
CA ALA A 44 -9.94 -34.78 -4.59
C ALA A 44 -11.35 -35.18 -4.15
N GLU A 45 -11.61 -36.48 -3.97
CA GLU A 45 -12.91 -36.97 -3.47
C GLU A 45 -13.21 -36.42 -2.07
N LYS A 46 -12.21 -36.45 -1.18
CA LYS A 46 -12.33 -35.93 0.20
C LYS A 46 -12.59 -34.42 0.26
N ALA A 47 -12.11 -33.69 -0.74
CA ALA A 47 -12.37 -32.25 -0.91
C ALA A 47 -13.74 -31.95 -1.53
N GLY A 48 -14.54 -32.98 -1.83
CA GLY A 48 -15.89 -32.84 -2.40
C GLY A 48 -15.92 -32.64 -3.92
N LEU A 49 -14.80 -32.86 -4.61
CA LEU A 49 -14.73 -32.79 -6.08
C LEU A 49 -15.48 -33.98 -6.70
N LYS A 50 -16.31 -33.75 -7.71
CA LYS A 50 -17.10 -34.81 -8.35
C LYS A 50 -16.75 -34.96 -9.83
N ASP A 51 -16.99 -36.16 -10.36
CA ASP A 51 -16.92 -36.39 -11.81
C ASP A 51 -17.91 -35.46 -12.54
N ALA A 52 -17.52 -34.98 -13.71
CA ALA A 52 -18.24 -34.00 -14.53
C ALA A 52 -18.34 -32.58 -13.95
N ASP A 53 -17.66 -32.26 -12.84
CA ASP A 53 -17.55 -30.88 -12.39
C ASP A 53 -16.78 -30.01 -13.41
N ARG A 54 -17.22 -28.76 -13.61
CA ARG A 54 -16.55 -27.76 -14.43
C ARG A 54 -15.73 -26.82 -13.58
N VAL A 55 -14.44 -26.69 -13.91
CA VAL A 55 -13.52 -25.82 -13.19
C VAL A 55 -13.74 -24.38 -13.64
N LEU A 56 -14.32 -23.57 -12.76
CA LEU A 56 -14.50 -22.14 -12.98
C LEU A 56 -13.26 -21.36 -12.52
N ARG A 57 -12.67 -21.75 -11.38
CA ARG A 57 -11.47 -21.09 -10.85
C ARG A 57 -10.43 -22.08 -10.32
N VAL A 58 -9.15 -21.72 -10.44
CA VAL A 58 -8.03 -22.38 -9.75
C VAL A 58 -7.31 -21.34 -8.89
N ASN A 59 -7.26 -21.56 -7.58
CA ASN A 59 -6.70 -20.64 -6.58
C ASN A 59 -7.23 -19.19 -6.73
N GLY A 60 -8.52 -19.05 -7.07
CA GLY A 60 -9.18 -17.76 -7.24
C GLY A 60 -9.03 -17.13 -8.64
N VAL A 61 -8.18 -17.65 -9.53
CA VAL A 61 -8.09 -17.21 -10.93
C VAL A 61 -9.23 -17.82 -11.74
N PHE A 62 -9.98 -17.03 -12.51
CA PHE A 62 -11.01 -17.55 -13.42
C PHE A 62 -10.37 -18.23 -14.61
N VAL A 63 -10.68 -19.51 -14.82
CA VAL A 63 -10.01 -20.36 -15.81
C VAL A 63 -10.93 -20.95 -16.85
N ASP A 64 -12.25 -20.71 -16.77
CA ASP A 64 -13.23 -21.36 -17.67
C ASP A 64 -12.99 -21.07 -19.16
N LYS A 65 -12.37 -19.91 -19.46
CA LYS A 65 -12.05 -19.44 -20.82
C LYS A 65 -10.57 -19.59 -21.16
N GLU A 66 -9.75 -20.15 -20.27
CA GLU A 66 -8.31 -20.29 -20.47
C GLU A 66 -7.99 -21.54 -21.31
N GLU A 67 -6.78 -21.60 -21.87
CA GLU A 67 -6.36 -22.78 -22.63
C GLU A 67 -6.12 -23.96 -21.68
N HIS A 68 -6.49 -25.17 -22.13
CA HIS A 68 -6.39 -26.36 -21.27
C HIS A 68 -4.99 -26.60 -20.71
N ALA A 69 -3.95 -26.33 -21.51
CA ALA A 69 -2.56 -26.46 -21.08
C ALA A 69 -2.22 -25.50 -19.93
N GLN A 70 -2.72 -24.26 -19.98
CA GLN A 70 -2.51 -23.25 -18.93
C GLN A 70 -3.19 -23.67 -17.63
N VAL A 71 -4.43 -24.17 -17.69
CA VAL A 71 -5.14 -24.64 -16.49
C VAL A 71 -4.44 -25.84 -15.85
N VAL A 72 -3.94 -26.77 -16.67
CA VAL A 72 -3.12 -27.90 -16.18
C VAL A 72 -1.85 -27.39 -15.50
N GLU A 73 -1.20 -26.39 -16.07
CA GLU A 73 0.01 -25.78 -15.51
C GLU A 73 -0.26 -25.08 -14.18
N ILE A 74 -1.33 -24.28 -14.07
CA ILE A 74 -1.73 -23.63 -12.80
C ILE A 74 -1.98 -24.68 -11.70
N ILE A 75 -2.68 -25.77 -12.01
CA ILE A 75 -2.93 -26.87 -11.06
C ILE A 75 -1.63 -27.58 -10.67
N LYS A 76 -0.70 -27.82 -11.61
CA LYS A 76 0.61 -28.43 -11.33
C LYS A 76 1.47 -27.53 -10.45
N ASN A 77 1.50 -26.23 -10.76
CA ASN A 77 2.30 -25.22 -10.05
C ASN A 77 1.77 -24.91 -8.65
N SER A 78 0.52 -25.26 -8.36
CA SER A 78 -0.06 -25.22 -7.00
C SER A 78 0.62 -26.18 -6.00
N GLY A 79 1.50 -27.07 -6.47
CA GLY A 79 2.34 -27.90 -5.61
C GLY A 79 1.55 -29.00 -4.90
N ASN A 80 1.42 -28.90 -3.57
CA ASN A 80 0.73 -29.91 -2.76
C ASN A 80 -0.68 -29.49 -2.31
N SER A 81 -1.11 -28.25 -2.59
CA SER A 81 -2.46 -27.79 -2.26
C SER A 81 -3.02 -26.92 -3.37
N VAL A 82 -4.24 -27.21 -3.81
CA VAL A 82 -4.96 -26.43 -4.84
C VAL A 82 -6.40 -26.19 -4.39
N VAL A 83 -6.95 -25.02 -4.69
CA VAL A 83 -8.35 -24.68 -4.46
C VAL A 83 -9.05 -24.58 -5.80
N LEU A 84 -10.07 -25.38 -6.03
CA LEU A 84 -10.87 -25.35 -7.25
C LEU A 84 -12.27 -24.80 -6.93
N LEU A 85 -12.68 -23.73 -7.60
CA LEU A 85 -14.11 -23.37 -7.64
C LEU A 85 -14.73 -24.10 -8.82
N VAL A 86 -15.68 -24.98 -8.54
CA VAL A 86 -16.31 -25.83 -9.55
C VAL A 86 -17.82 -25.65 -9.58
N LEU A 87 -18.42 -25.95 -10.73
CA LEU A 87 -19.87 -25.99 -10.92
C LEU A 87 -20.24 -27.35 -11.50
N ASP A 88 -21.29 -27.99 -11.00
CA ASP A 88 -21.73 -29.27 -11.59
C ASP A 88 -22.21 -29.08 -13.03
N ASP A 89 -22.15 -30.17 -13.80
CA ASP A 89 -22.49 -30.16 -15.23
C ASP A 89 -23.87 -29.57 -15.53
N ALA A 90 -24.90 -29.97 -14.79
CA ALA A 90 -26.27 -29.47 -15.00
C ALA A 90 -26.36 -27.95 -14.76
N SER A 91 -25.74 -27.47 -13.67
CA SER A 91 -25.72 -26.04 -13.34
C SER A 91 -24.89 -25.23 -14.34
N TYR A 92 -23.78 -25.77 -14.82
CA TYR A 92 -22.93 -25.13 -15.83
C TYR A 92 -23.65 -24.99 -17.17
N GLN A 93 -24.26 -26.07 -17.66
CA GLN A 93 -25.04 -26.06 -18.91
C GLN A 93 -26.21 -25.09 -18.84
N LYS A 94 -26.86 -25.02 -17.68
CA LYS A 94 -27.92 -24.04 -17.43
C LYS A 94 -27.38 -22.61 -17.50
N ALA A 95 -26.27 -22.32 -16.81
CA ALA A 95 -25.65 -21.02 -16.79
C ALA A 95 -25.26 -20.53 -18.20
N GLN A 96 -24.73 -21.43 -19.04
CA GLN A 96 -24.42 -21.12 -20.43
C GLN A 96 -25.66 -20.79 -21.27
N LYS A 97 -26.74 -21.59 -21.13
CA LYS A 97 -28.00 -21.33 -21.85
C LYS A 97 -28.66 -20.01 -21.44
N GLU A 98 -28.53 -19.64 -20.18
CA GLU A 98 -29.09 -18.41 -19.61
C GLU A 98 -28.16 -17.19 -19.81
N GLY A 99 -26.99 -17.37 -20.43
CA GLY A 99 -26.02 -16.29 -20.68
C GLY A 99 -25.42 -15.70 -19.39
N VAL A 100 -25.37 -16.49 -18.31
CA VAL A 100 -24.83 -16.04 -17.01
C VAL A 100 -23.34 -15.78 -17.14
N ASN A 101 -22.87 -14.64 -16.63
CA ASN A 101 -21.44 -14.37 -16.53
C ASN A 101 -20.82 -15.27 -15.44
N LEU A 102 -20.24 -16.39 -15.87
CA LEU A 102 -19.61 -17.38 -14.98
C LEU A 102 -18.46 -16.80 -14.16
N GLU A 103 -17.83 -15.71 -14.62
CA GLU A 103 -16.76 -15.03 -13.90
C GLU A 103 -17.26 -14.35 -12.62
N GLU A 104 -18.54 -13.97 -12.57
CA GLU A 104 -19.17 -13.34 -11.41
C GLU A 104 -19.67 -14.38 -10.38
N LEU A 105 -19.72 -15.66 -10.74
CA LEU A 105 -20.09 -16.74 -9.83
C LEU A 105 -18.96 -16.97 -8.81
N GLY A 106 -19.32 -16.94 -7.52
CA GLY A 106 -18.37 -17.03 -6.41
C GLY A 106 -17.79 -15.68 -5.96
N GLN A 107 -18.09 -14.58 -6.65
CA GLN A 107 -17.90 -13.23 -6.10
C GLN A 107 -19.04 -12.98 -5.10
N ARG A 108 -18.73 -12.80 -3.82
CA ARG A 108 -19.74 -12.43 -2.81
C ARG A 108 -20.33 -11.07 -3.17
N ARG A 109 -21.45 -11.07 -3.89
CA ARG A 109 -22.31 -9.90 -4.09
C ARG A 109 -23.03 -9.60 -2.79
N SER A 110 -22.58 -8.58 -2.08
CA SER A 110 -23.40 -7.88 -1.09
C SER A 110 -24.48 -7.08 -1.83
N THR A 111 -25.55 -7.74 -2.20
CA THR A 111 -26.81 -7.09 -2.59
C THR A 111 -27.84 -7.44 -1.53
N GLY A 112 -28.21 -6.41 -0.75
CA GLY A 112 -29.17 -6.55 0.33
C GLY A 112 -30.57 -6.88 -0.17
N GLN A 113 -31.21 -7.83 0.51
CA GLN A 113 -32.62 -7.80 0.87
C GLN A 113 -32.77 -8.60 2.18
N GLN A 114 -33.32 -7.92 3.18
CA GLN A 114 -33.56 -8.44 4.53
C GLN A 114 -34.72 -9.45 4.52
N GLN A 115 -34.56 -10.57 5.24
CA GLN A 115 -35.58 -11.05 6.19
C GLN A 115 -34.99 -12.05 7.19
N GLU A 116 -34.77 -11.52 8.40
CA GLU A 116 -34.96 -12.09 9.75
C GLU A 116 -34.84 -13.62 9.95
N GLN A 117 -33.78 -14.04 10.65
CA GLN A 117 -33.86 -14.53 12.06
C GLN A 117 -32.45 -14.60 12.69
N SER A 118 -32.38 -14.26 13.97
CA SER A 118 -31.22 -13.91 14.80
C SER A 118 -30.27 -15.09 15.13
N PRO A 119 -29.08 -14.81 15.71
CA PRO A 119 -27.83 -15.54 15.45
C PRO A 119 -27.41 -16.54 16.55
N PRO A 120 -26.39 -17.38 16.31
CA PRO A 120 -25.38 -17.67 17.31
C PRO A 120 -24.18 -16.72 17.14
N SER A 121 -23.76 -16.20 18.28
CA SER A 121 -22.80 -15.13 18.55
C SER A 121 -21.53 -15.06 17.69
N MET A 122 -21.17 -13.80 17.42
CA MET A 122 -19.84 -13.30 17.14
C MET A 122 -18.77 -13.89 18.07
N ALA A 123 -17.72 -14.48 17.50
CA ALA A 123 -16.35 -14.32 17.96
C ALA A 123 -15.39 -14.57 16.79
N ASN A 124 -14.45 -13.64 16.60
CA ASN A 124 -13.32 -13.68 15.66
C ASN A 124 -13.61 -13.44 14.18
N ARG A 125 -14.09 -12.23 13.83
CA ARG A 125 -13.75 -11.64 12.53
C ARG A 125 -12.51 -10.75 12.72
N GLY A 126 -11.33 -11.39 12.65
CA GLY A 126 -10.08 -10.66 12.51
C GLY A 126 -10.08 -9.93 11.17
N THR A 127 -9.77 -8.64 11.21
CA THR A 127 -9.55 -7.78 10.05
C THR A 127 -8.51 -8.42 9.13
N THR A 128 -8.90 -8.88 7.94
CA THR A 128 -7.92 -9.29 6.91
C THR A 128 -7.24 -8.03 6.40
N ALA A 129 -6.01 -7.79 6.84
CA ALA A 129 -5.19 -6.67 6.40
C ALA A 129 -4.92 -6.78 4.89
N THR A 130 -4.99 -5.65 4.18
CA THR A 130 -4.62 -5.55 2.77
C THR A 130 -3.17 -6.05 2.57
N PRO A 131 -2.90 -6.95 1.60
CA PRO A 131 -1.54 -7.39 1.29
C PRO A 131 -0.66 -6.19 0.87
N GLN A 132 0.57 -6.14 1.39
CA GLN A 132 1.51 -5.05 1.15
C GLN A 132 2.89 -5.60 0.79
N PRO A 133 3.65 -4.94 -0.10
CA PRO A 133 5.05 -5.30 -0.30
C PRO A 133 5.82 -5.06 0.98
N ARG A 134 7.00 -5.68 1.11
CA ARG A 134 7.77 -5.67 2.35
C ARG A 134 9.14 -5.07 2.11
N LEU A 135 9.55 -4.19 3.01
CA LEU A 135 10.94 -3.78 3.11
C LEU A 135 11.65 -4.68 4.11
N CYS A 136 12.66 -5.41 3.61
CA CYS A 136 13.48 -6.32 4.38
C CYS A 136 14.91 -5.78 4.42
N TYR A 137 15.41 -5.51 5.63
CA TYR A 137 16.79 -5.09 5.87
C TYR A 137 17.63 -6.29 6.28
N LEU A 138 18.57 -6.68 5.41
CA LEU A 138 19.42 -7.86 5.61
C LEU A 138 20.82 -7.42 6.03
N VAL A 139 21.32 -8.02 7.10
CA VAL A 139 22.70 -7.87 7.57
C VAL A 139 23.48 -9.12 7.17
N LYS A 140 24.60 -8.96 6.48
CA LYS A 140 25.40 -10.08 5.97
C LYS A 140 26.02 -10.86 7.13
N GLU A 141 25.84 -12.17 7.13
CA GLU A 141 26.50 -13.11 8.05
C GLU A 141 27.73 -13.75 7.37
N GLU A 142 28.51 -14.54 8.12
CA GLU A 142 29.72 -15.22 7.61
C GLU A 142 29.44 -16.05 6.35
N LYS A 143 28.28 -16.71 6.28
CA LYS A 143 27.83 -17.53 5.15
C LYS A 143 27.07 -16.72 4.08
N GLY A 144 27.12 -15.39 4.14
CA GLY A 144 26.40 -14.49 3.26
C GLY A 144 24.99 -14.17 3.77
N TYR A 145 24.06 -13.94 2.85
CA TYR A 145 22.69 -13.55 3.18
C TYR A 145 21.71 -14.72 3.33
N GLY A 146 22.09 -15.94 2.92
CA GLY A 146 21.28 -17.15 3.10
C GLY A 146 20.10 -17.30 2.14
N PHE A 147 20.24 -16.85 0.89
CA PHE A 147 19.24 -17.01 -0.17
C PHE A 147 19.89 -17.24 -1.54
N SER A 148 19.15 -17.81 -2.47
CA SER A 148 19.46 -17.92 -3.90
C SER A 148 18.49 -17.08 -4.73
N LEU A 149 18.90 -16.70 -5.94
CA LEU A 149 18.05 -16.01 -6.91
C LEU A 149 17.71 -16.93 -8.07
N LYS A 150 16.46 -16.93 -8.51
CA LYS A 150 16.04 -17.57 -9.75
C LYS A 150 15.40 -16.58 -10.72
N THR A 151 15.55 -16.88 -12.00
CA THR A 151 14.70 -16.34 -13.06
C THR A 151 13.74 -17.47 -13.45
N THR A 152 12.46 -17.16 -13.63
CA THR A 152 11.46 -18.15 -14.05
C THR A 152 11.08 -17.86 -15.50
N GLU A 153 11.13 -18.88 -16.37
CA GLU A 153 10.81 -18.72 -17.79
C GLU A 153 9.38 -18.19 -17.94
N GLY A 154 9.21 -17.16 -18.78
CA GLY A 154 7.93 -16.48 -18.99
C GLY A 154 7.48 -15.52 -17.87
N GLN A 155 8.19 -15.47 -16.72
CA GLN A 155 7.88 -14.52 -15.65
C GLN A 155 8.90 -13.38 -15.61
N LYS A 156 8.38 -12.16 -15.50
CA LYS A 156 9.22 -10.95 -15.43
C LYS A 156 9.83 -10.78 -14.03
N GLY A 157 11.14 -10.57 -13.98
CA GLY A 157 11.89 -10.25 -12.76
C GLY A 157 12.54 -11.47 -12.09
N LEU A 158 13.18 -11.23 -10.94
CA LEU A 158 13.89 -12.25 -10.18
C LEU A 158 13.14 -12.62 -8.90
N PHE A 159 13.28 -13.88 -8.50
CA PHE A 159 12.61 -14.42 -7.33
C PHE A 159 13.62 -15.01 -6.35
N ILE A 160 13.34 -14.84 -5.06
CA ILE A 160 14.12 -15.40 -3.97
C ILE A 160 13.76 -16.88 -3.80
N VAL A 161 14.76 -17.76 -3.76
CA VAL A 161 14.60 -19.19 -3.49
C VAL A 161 15.68 -19.72 -2.55
N GLU A 162 15.53 -20.99 -2.13
CA GLU A 162 16.52 -21.72 -1.33
C GLU A 162 16.93 -20.95 -0.07
N LEU A 163 15.94 -20.41 0.64
CA LEU A 163 16.18 -19.70 1.90
C LEU A 163 16.72 -20.64 2.96
N SER A 164 17.86 -20.26 3.55
CA SER A 164 18.33 -20.87 4.79
C SER A 164 17.43 -20.42 5.94
N SER A 165 16.80 -21.37 6.65
CA SER A 165 15.84 -21.07 7.72
C SER A 165 16.42 -20.21 8.84
N GLU A 166 17.73 -20.31 9.08
CA GLU A 166 18.47 -19.55 10.10
C GLU A 166 19.33 -18.42 9.51
N GLY A 167 19.25 -18.18 8.20
CA GLY A 167 20.06 -17.18 7.51
C GLY A 167 19.53 -15.75 7.69
N ALA A 168 20.39 -14.77 7.39
CA ALA A 168 20.06 -13.35 7.47
C ALA A 168 18.75 -12.96 6.74
N ALA A 169 18.51 -13.50 5.55
CA ALA A 169 17.29 -13.24 4.78
C ALA A 169 16.03 -13.70 5.51
N ALA A 170 16.03 -14.91 6.07
CA ALA A 170 14.90 -15.43 6.84
C ALA A 170 14.63 -14.57 8.08
N LYS A 171 15.69 -14.18 8.82
CA LYS A 171 15.58 -13.28 9.98
C LYS A 171 15.03 -11.90 9.62
N ALA A 172 15.34 -11.40 8.41
CA ALA A 172 14.81 -10.15 7.88
C ALA A 172 13.36 -10.25 7.36
N GLY A 173 12.75 -11.43 7.43
CA GLY A 173 11.37 -11.68 7.00
C GLY A 173 11.20 -11.89 5.49
N VAL A 174 12.28 -12.20 4.77
CA VAL A 174 12.23 -12.64 3.37
C VAL A 174 11.55 -14.00 3.27
N GLN A 175 10.69 -14.19 2.28
CA GLN A 175 9.96 -15.44 2.06
C GLN A 175 10.34 -16.10 0.73
N ASN A 176 10.16 -17.42 0.69
CA ASN A 176 10.47 -18.19 -0.51
C ASN A 176 9.47 -17.83 -1.61
N ASN A 177 9.98 -17.67 -2.83
CA ASN A 177 9.26 -17.13 -3.99
C ASN A 177 8.87 -15.65 -3.89
N ASP A 178 9.46 -14.87 -2.98
CA ASP A 178 9.33 -13.41 -3.05
C ASP A 178 9.93 -12.89 -4.35
N ARG A 179 9.18 -12.06 -5.06
CA ARG A 179 9.67 -11.31 -6.22
C ARG A 179 10.46 -10.09 -5.76
N LEU A 180 11.65 -9.92 -6.31
CA LEU A 180 12.55 -8.83 -6.00
C LEU A 180 12.23 -7.61 -6.88
N ILE A 181 11.75 -6.54 -6.23
CA ILE A 181 11.32 -5.31 -6.90
C ILE A 181 12.44 -4.26 -6.87
N GLU A 182 13.03 -4.01 -5.70
CA GLU A 182 14.11 -3.02 -5.52
C GLU A 182 15.26 -3.55 -4.67
N ILE A 183 16.46 -3.02 -4.93
CA ILE A 183 17.66 -3.16 -4.10
C ILE A 183 18.17 -1.77 -3.76
N ASN A 184 18.26 -1.46 -2.46
CA ASN A 184 18.69 -0.15 -1.94
C ASN A 184 17.97 1.04 -2.63
N GLY A 185 16.65 0.92 -2.76
CA GLY A 185 15.78 1.93 -3.35
C GLY A 185 15.89 2.09 -4.87
N LYS A 186 16.52 1.14 -5.56
CA LYS A 186 16.60 1.10 -7.04
C LYS A 186 15.82 -0.08 -7.57
N ASN A 187 14.89 0.16 -8.49
CA ASN A 187 14.14 -0.89 -9.17
C ASN A 187 15.08 -1.80 -9.97
N VAL A 188 14.84 -3.11 -9.92
CA VAL A 188 15.65 -4.14 -10.57
C VAL A 188 14.83 -5.12 -11.41
N GLU A 189 13.55 -4.84 -11.66
CA GLU A 189 12.64 -5.79 -12.33
C GLU A 189 12.99 -6.04 -13.81
N ASN A 190 13.79 -5.16 -14.41
CA ASN A 190 14.27 -5.28 -15.79
C ASN A 190 15.78 -5.63 -15.86
N ASP A 191 16.44 -5.81 -14.72
CA ASP A 191 17.86 -6.13 -14.67
C ASP A 191 18.10 -7.62 -14.95
N THR A 192 19.26 -7.95 -15.53
CA THR A 192 19.68 -9.34 -15.70
C THR A 192 20.06 -9.97 -14.36
N HIS A 193 20.15 -11.30 -14.32
CA HIS A 193 20.59 -12.03 -13.13
C HIS A 193 21.94 -11.54 -12.63
N GLU A 194 22.90 -11.34 -13.53
CA GLU A 194 24.25 -10.88 -13.24
C GLU A 194 24.23 -9.45 -12.66
N GLN A 195 23.44 -8.55 -13.24
CA GLN A 195 23.30 -7.17 -12.77
C GLN A 195 22.74 -7.11 -11.35
N VAL A 196 21.74 -7.93 -11.05
CA VAL A 196 21.18 -8.05 -9.69
C VAL A 196 22.23 -8.58 -8.71
N VAL A 197 22.92 -9.67 -9.07
CA VAL A 197 23.98 -10.25 -8.23
C VAL A 197 25.09 -9.23 -7.95
N GLU A 198 25.49 -8.44 -8.94
CA GLU A 198 26.46 -7.36 -8.75
C GLU A 198 25.98 -6.30 -7.76
N LYS A 199 24.71 -5.87 -7.83
CA LYS A 199 24.16 -4.89 -6.88
C LYS A 199 24.13 -5.43 -5.46
N VAL A 200 23.76 -6.70 -5.27
CA VAL A 200 23.80 -7.34 -3.94
C VAL A 200 25.24 -7.41 -3.43
N LYS A 201 26.22 -7.79 -4.26
CA LYS A 201 27.64 -7.84 -3.88
C LYS A 201 28.20 -6.46 -3.53
N LYS A 202 27.78 -5.40 -4.24
CA LYS A 202 28.16 -4.00 -3.98
C LYS A 202 27.58 -3.44 -2.68
N SER A 203 26.57 -4.09 -2.09
CA SER A 203 25.93 -3.64 -0.84
C SER A 203 26.75 -4.01 0.42
N GLU A 204 27.94 -4.57 0.25
CA GLU A 204 28.88 -4.98 1.31
C GLU A 204 28.19 -5.80 2.42
N ASN A 205 27.93 -5.16 3.57
CA ASN A 205 27.42 -5.80 4.78
C ASN A 205 25.90 -5.64 4.98
N HIS A 206 25.25 -4.71 4.27
CA HIS A 206 23.84 -4.39 4.50
C HIS A 206 23.11 -4.18 3.18
N VAL A 207 21.97 -4.85 3.00
CA VAL A 207 21.14 -4.67 1.80
C VAL A 207 19.67 -4.51 2.17
N MET A 208 19.01 -3.55 1.53
CA MET A 208 17.57 -3.34 1.64
C MET A 208 16.88 -3.90 0.40
N PHE A 209 15.94 -4.82 0.61
CA PHE A 209 15.09 -5.33 -0.47
C PHE A 209 13.66 -4.83 -0.33
N LEU A 210 13.07 -4.41 -1.45
CA LEU A 210 11.63 -4.34 -1.61
C LEU A 210 11.16 -5.64 -2.26
N LEU A 211 10.36 -6.40 -1.53
CA LEU A 211 9.89 -7.72 -1.92
C LEU A 211 8.37 -7.75 -2.01
N SER A 212 7.86 -8.57 -2.92
CA SER A 212 6.44 -8.83 -3.04
C SER A 212 6.20 -10.34 -3.15
N ASN A 213 5.31 -10.85 -2.31
CA ASN A 213 4.89 -12.25 -2.39
C ASN A 213 3.79 -12.40 -3.45
N GLU A 214 3.45 -13.63 -3.81
CA GLU A 214 2.44 -13.92 -4.84
C GLU A 214 1.08 -13.24 -4.56
N GLU A 215 0.62 -13.26 -3.30
CA GLU A 215 -0.63 -12.61 -2.89
C GLU A 215 -0.59 -11.09 -3.12
N THR A 216 0.51 -10.44 -2.76
CA THR A 216 0.70 -9.00 -2.94
C THR A 216 0.85 -8.66 -4.42
N ASP A 217 1.63 -9.43 -5.19
CA ASP A 217 1.78 -9.24 -6.64
C ASP A 217 0.44 -9.32 -7.36
N HIS A 218 -0.36 -10.35 -7.05
CA HIS A 218 -1.69 -10.52 -7.61
C HIS A 218 -2.61 -9.36 -7.21
N TYR A 219 -2.60 -8.97 -5.93
CA TYR A 219 -3.40 -7.84 -5.47
C TYR A 219 -3.03 -6.55 -6.21
N PHE A 220 -1.76 -6.15 -6.25
CA PHE A 220 -1.31 -4.93 -6.92
C PHE A 220 -1.58 -4.95 -8.42
N THR A 221 -1.33 -6.09 -9.09
CA THR A 221 -1.61 -6.25 -10.52
C THR A 221 -3.11 -6.14 -10.82
N SER A 222 -3.95 -6.82 -10.04
CA SER A 222 -5.42 -6.79 -10.23
C SER A 222 -6.01 -5.39 -10.04
N GLN A 223 -5.44 -4.60 -9.12
CA GLN A 223 -5.85 -3.24 -8.85
C GLN A 223 -5.13 -2.21 -9.74
N LYS A 224 -4.26 -2.65 -10.66
CA LYS A 224 -3.40 -1.78 -11.48
C LYS A 224 -2.57 -0.78 -10.66
N MET A 225 -2.17 -1.19 -9.46
CA MET A 225 -1.31 -0.44 -8.55
C MET A 225 0.16 -0.80 -8.79
N ILE A 226 1.05 0.14 -8.47
CA ILE A 226 2.49 -0.03 -8.61
C ILE A 226 3.08 -0.50 -7.27
N LEU A 227 3.90 -1.55 -7.33
CA LEU A 227 4.71 -1.99 -6.19
C LEU A 227 5.82 -0.96 -5.98
N SER A 228 5.85 -0.35 -4.79
CA SER A 228 6.86 0.65 -4.45
C SER A 228 7.13 0.67 -2.95
N LYS A 229 8.25 1.26 -2.56
CA LYS A 229 8.62 1.47 -1.15
C LYS A 229 7.59 2.31 -0.38
N GLU A 230 6.83 3.17 -1.06
CA GLU A 230 5.76 3.98 -0.46
C GLU A 230 4.55 3.13 -0.06
N SER A 231 4.23 2.06 -0.78
CA SER A 231 3.15 1.12 -0.43
C SER A 231 3.60 -0.01 0.48
N ALA A 232 4.91 -0.10 0.76
CA ALA A 232 5.49 -1.16 1.56
C ALA A 232 5.12 -1.10 3.05
N SER A 233 4.93 -2.27 3.64
CA SER A 233 4.92 -2.46 5.07
C SER A 233 6.33 -2.25 5.63
N LEU A 234 6.44 -1.40 6.65
CA LEU A 234 7.70 -1.11 7.34
C LEU A 234 7.86 -1.92 8.63
N ARG A 235 6.94 -2.86 8.90
CA ARG A 235 6.87 -3.59 10.18
C ARG A 235 8.07 -4.50 10.43
N LEU A 236 8.73 -4.96 9.38
CA LEU A 236 9.88 -5.87 9.43
C LEU A 236 11.22 -5.14 9.61
N LEU A 237 11.23 -3.80 9.55
CA LEU A 237 12.46 -3.05 9.75
C LEU A 237 12.90 -3.15 11.21
N PRO A 238 14.16 -3.56 11.48
CA PRO A 238 14.63 -3.81 12.84
C PRO A 238 14.90 -2.51 13.62
N LEU A 239 15.27 -1.44 12.93
CA LEU A 239 15.55 -0.13 13.54
C LEU A 239 14.35 0.80 13.37
N LYS A 240 13.97 1.49 14.46
CA LYS A 240 12.73 2.27 14.52
C LYS A 240 13.00 3.69 15.01
N PRO A 241 12.37 4.70 14.41
CA PRO A 241 12.37 6.06 14.94
C PRO A 241 11.80 6.11 16.35
N ARG A 242 12.30 7.05 17.15
CA ARG A 242 11.87 7.27 18.53
C ARG A 242 11.08 8.56 18.60
N LEU A 243 9.85 8.48 19.13
CA LEU A 243 9.06 9.66 19.45
C LEU A 243 9.36 10.09 20.88
N ILE A 244 9.88 11.31 21.04
CA ILE A 244 10.30 11.86 22.32
C ILE A 244 9.41 13.05 22.65
N GLU A 245 8.61 12.96 23.71
CA GLU A 245 7.85 14.10 24.26
C GLU A 245 8.62 14.73 25.41
N ILE A 246 8.90 16.02 25.30
CA ILE A 246 9.69 16.76 26.28
C ILE A 246 8.86 17.90 26.83
N HIS A 247 8.64 17.90 28.15
CA HIS A 247 8.03 19.02 28.85
C HIS A 247 9.09 20.04 29.24
N LYS A 248 8.82 21.32 29.02
CA LYS A 248 9.78 22.39 29.28
C LYS A 248 9.99 22.57 30.78
N GLY A 249 11.24 22.48 31.23
CA GLY A 249 11.63 22.79 32.59
C GLY A 249 11.86 24.28 32.82
N LYS A 250 12.20 24.66 34.06
CA LYS A 250 12.51 26.05 34.44
C LYS A 250 13.65 26.66 33.61
N SER A 251 14.58 25.82 33.14
CA SER A 251 15.75 26.21 32.33
C SER A 251 15.61 25.82 30.85
N GLY A 252 14.39 25.56 30.38
CA GLY A 252 14.12 25.10 29.01
C GLY A 252 14.11 23.57 28.89
N TYR A 253 14.36 23.07 27.67
CA TYR A 253 14.33 21.63 27.37
C TYR A 253 15.64 20.91 27.74
N GLY A 254 16.78 21.61 27.71
CA GLY A 254 18.09 21.08 28.12
C GLY A 254 18.86 20.31 27.05
N PHE A 255 18.72 20.72 25.79
CA PHE A 255 19.52 20.24 24.66
C PHE A 255 19.86 21.41 23.73
N TYR A 256 20.86 21.22 22.88
CA TYR A 256 21.18 22.10 21.75
C TYR A 256 20.82 21.42 20.43
N LEU A 257 20.40 22.23 19.45
CA LEU A 257 20.16 21.80 18.09
C LEU A 257 21.22 22.40 17.18
N ARG A 258 21.83 21.59 16.33
CA ARG A 258 22.81 22.03 15.34
C ARG A 258 22.42 21.51 13.96
N MET A 259 22.55 22.33 12.93
CA MET A 259 22.47 21.87 11.54
C MET A 259 23.85 21.44 11.06
N GLU A 260 23.98 20.20 10.59
CA GLU A 260 25.21 19.69 9.98
C GLU A 260 25.37 20.25 8.56
N GLN A 261 26.49 20.93 8.29
CA GLN A 261 26.70 21.65 7.03
C GLN A 261 26.76 20.75 5.80
N ASN A 262 27.23 19.51 5.97
CA ASN A 262 27.43 18.59 4.85
C ASN A 262 26.15 17.86 4.44
N THR A 263 25.26 17.57 5.39
CA THR A 263 24.05 16.78 5.14
C THR A 263 22.78 17.62 5.20
N GLY A 264 22.81 18.78 5.86
CA GLY A 264 21.62 19.56 6.19
C GLY A 264 20.80 18.97 7.33
N ASP A 265 21.27 17.89 7.97
CA ASP A 265 20.56 17.21 9.04
C ASP A 265 20.57 18.06 10.32
N HIS A 266 19.45 18.04 11.04
CA HIS A 266 19.32 18.71 12.33
C HIS A 266 19.64 17.72 13.45
N VAL A 267 20.74 17.95 14.16
CA VAL A 267 21.32 17.00 15.11
C VAL A 267 21.27 17.57 16.51
N ILE A 268 20.83 16.73 17.47
CA ILE A 268 20.84 17.01 18.89
C ILE A 268 22.27 16.96 19.43
N LYS A 269 22.65 17.96 20.22
CA LYS A 269 23.95 18.06 20.90
C LYS A 269 23.76 18.49 22.34
N ASP A 270 24.75 18.18 23.17
CA ASP A 270 24.88 18.68 24.54
C ASP A 270 23.59 18.49 25.36
N VAL A 271 23.07 17.26 25.37
CA VAL A 271 21.94 16.89 26.22
C VAL A 271 22.39 16.89 27.68
N ASN A 272 21.93 17.88 28.42
CA ASN A 272 22.35 18.11 29.80
C ASN A 272 21.85 16.96 30.71
N PRO A 273 22.73 16.34 31.53
CA PRO A 273 22.31 15.33 32.50
C PRO A 273 21.23 15.85 33.46
N GLY A 274 20.19 15.04 33.69
CA GLY A 274 19.06 15.42 34.55
C GLY A 274 18.10 16.47 33.97
N SER A 275 18.32 16.91 32.73
CA SER A 275 17.39 17.81 32.03
C SER A 275 16.11 17.08 31.58
N PRO A 276 15.03 17.82 31.27
CA PRO A 276 13.84 17.22 30.70
C PRO A 276 14.10 16.39 29.43
N ALA A 277 14.99 16.85 28.55
CA ALA A 277 15.37 16.12 27.35
C ALA A 277 16.06 14.78 27.66
N ALA A 278 17.03 14.78 28.60
CA ALA A 278 17.70 13.56 29.03
C ALA A 278 16.71 12.56 29.67
N MET A 279 15.81 13.06 30.52
CA MET A 279 14.78 12.24 31.18
C MET A 279 13.77 11.67 30.19
N ALA A 280 13.45 12.40 29.12
CA ALA A 280 12.59 11.93 28.03
C ALA A 280 13.28 10.92 27.11
N GLY A 281 14.59 10.67 27.28
CA GLY A 281 15.37 9.73 26.49
C GLY A 281 15.92 10.31 25.18
N LEU A 282 15.97 11.63 25.04
CA LEU A 282 16.71 12.29 23.97
C LEU A 282 18.22 12.04 24.16
N LYS A 283 18.94 11.74 23.08
CA LYS A 283 20.37 11.42 23.13
C LYS A 283 21.17 12.37 22.26
N ASP A 284 22.43 12.57 22.64
CA ASP A 284 23.41 13.23 21.78
C ASP A 284 23.54 12.49 20.45
N ASN A 285 23.62 13.27 19.37
CA ASN A 285 23.68 12.81 17.98
C ASN A 285 22.38 12.20 17.43
N ASP A 286 21.26 12.34 18.12
CA ASP A 286 19.95 12.11 17.51
C ASP A 286 19.71 13.07 16.35
N ILE A 287 19.26 12.56 15.22
CA ILE A 287 18.86 13.32 14.05
C ILE A 287 17.35 13.58 14.14
N VAL A 288 16.95 14.84 14.06
CA VAL A 288 15.55 15.27 14.11
C VAL A 288 14.90 15.09 12.74
N VAL A 289 13.88 14.24 12.69
CA VAL A 289 13.10 13.92 11.49
C VAL A 289 11.80 14.71 11.45
N ALA A 290 11.18 14.93 12.63
CA ALA A 290 9.93 15.67 12.75
C ALA A 290 9.84 16.43 14.08
N VAL A 291 9.13 17.56 14.06
CA VAL A 291 8.82 18.38 15.23
C VAL A 291 7.31 18.56 15.32
N ASN A 292 6.72 18.24 16.47
CA ASN A 292 5.28 18.35 16.74
C ASN A 292 4.39 17.70 15.66
N GLY A 293 4.84 16.57 15.11
CA GLY A 293 4.13 15.82 14.07
C GLY A 293 4.38 16.30 12.63
N GLU A 294 5.18 17.36 12.44
CA GLU A 294 5.53 17.88 11.11
C GLU A 294 6.96 17.50 10.73
N GLN A 295 7.14 16.99 9.51
CA GLN A 295 8.46 16.63 8.98
C GLN A 295 9.35 17.87 8.81
N VAL A 296 10.63 17.75 9.16
CA VAL A 296 11.59 18.87 9.12
C VAL A 296 12.83 18.61 8.24
N GLU A 297 12.88 17.47 7.57
CA GLU A 297 13.95 17.15 6.62
C GLU A 297 13.99 18.19 5.49
N GLY A 298 15.17 18.77 5.24
CA GLY A 298 15.39 19.78 4.20
C GLY A 298 14.97 21.22 4.57
N LEU A 299 14.42 21.44 5.77
CA LEU A 299 14.17 22.80 6.26
C LEU A 299 15.47 23.47 6.71
N ASP A 300 15.47 24.80 6.78
CA ASP A 300 16.56 25.56 7.37
C ASP A 300 16.52 25.53 8.92
N HIS A 301 17.65 25.86 9.53
CA HIS A 301 17.82 25.83 10.98
C HIS A 301 16.80 26.69 11.74
N GLU A 302 16.50 27.89 11.26
CA GLU A 302 15.60 28.81 11.95
C GLU A 302 14.16 28.30 11.93
N SER A 303 13.73 27.74 10.79
CA SER A 303 12.42 27.09 10.64
C SER A 303 12.23 25.94 11.63
N VAL A 304 13.24 25.06 11.80
CA VAL A 304 13.15 23.94 12.75
C VAL A 304 13.12 24.44 14.19
N VAL A 305 13.96 25.42 14.54
CA VAL A 305 13.95 26.05 15.87
C VAL A 305 12.62 26.75 16.15
N GLY A 306 12.05 27.42 15.15
CA GLY A 306 10.73 28.05 15.23
C GLY A 306 9.63 27.04 15.58
N LYS A 307 9.60 25.89 14.90
CA LYS A 307 8.65 24.80 15.19
C LYS A 307 8.79 24.25 16.61
N ILE A 308 10.02 24.08 17.11
CA ILE A 308 10.26 23.62 18.49
C ILE A 308 9.74 24.64 19.51
N LYS A 309 9.91 25.94 19.21
CA LYS A 309 9.49 27.05 20.09
C LYS A 309 8.00 27.36 20.03
N GLN A 310 7.29 26.90 19.01
CA GLN A 310 5.87 27.20 18.80
C GLN A 310 4.97 26.77 19.97
N SER A 311 5.36 25.69 20.66
CA SER A 311 4.71 25.28 21.90
C SER A 311 5.54 25.71 23.10
N GLU A 312 4.93 26.52 23.98
CA GLU A 312 5.63 27.11 25.13
C GLU A 312 5.88 26.10 26.26
N ALA A 313 5.08 25.04 26.36
CA ALA A 313 5.08 24.11 27.50
C ALA A 313 5.69 22.73 27.18
N LYS A 314 5.60 22.26 25.93
CA LYS A 314 6.09 20.93 25.54
C LYS A 314 6.43 20.84 24.05
N THR A 315 7.33 19.95 23.66
CA THR A 315 7.59 19.65 22.25
C THR A 315 7.71 18.14 22.04
N THR A 316 7.31 17.67 20.87
CA THR A 316 7.46 16.28 20.46
C THR A 316 8.47 16.21 19.32
N LEU A 317 9.52 15.41 19.48
CA LEU A 317 10.55 15.20 18.47
C LEU A 317 10.48 13.75 17.97
N LEU A 318 10.36 13.56 16.66
CA LEU A 318 10.64 12.26 16.05
C LEU A 318 12.12 12.25 15.67
N VAL A 319 12.88 11.32 16.27
CA VAL A 319 14.33 11.25 16.08
C VAL A 319 14.80 9.87 15.66
N VAL A 320 15.96 9.81 15.03
CA VAL A 320 16.68 8.59 14.67
C VAL A 320 18.15 8.71 15.06
N ASP A 321 18.80 7.60 15.40
CA ASP A 321 20.26 7.57 15.46
C ASP A 321 20.86 7.39 14.06
N LYS A 322 22.19 7.50 13.97
CA LYS A 322 22.92 7.39 12.69
C LYS A 322 22.74 6.04 11.99
N GLU A 323 22.61 4.96 12.74
CA GLU A 323 22.43 3.61 12.18
C GLU A 323 21.03 3.46 11.58
N THR A 324 20.03 3.91 12.31
CA THR A 324 18.63 3.95 11.88
C THR A 324 18.48 4.84 10.64
N ASP A 325 19.05 6.04 10.66
CA ASP A 325 19.08 6.95 9.51
C ASP A 325 19.71 6.30 8.28
N ALA A 326 20.86 5.62 8.43
CA ALA A 326 21.51 4.91 7.34
C ALA A 326 20.62 3.80 6.74
N MET A 327 19.90 3.05 7.58
CA MET A 327 18.95 2.03 7.12
C MET A 327 17.82 2.63 6.27
N TYR A 328 17.24 3.75 6.70
CA TYR A 328 16.17 4.43 5.95
C TYR A 328 16.69 5.10 4.66
N LYS A 329 17.90 5.66 4.69
CA LYS A 329 18.60 6.20 3.51
C LYS A 329 18.91 5.12 2.47
N LEU A 330 19.23 3.88 2.88
CA LEU A 330 19.38 2.74 1.97
C LEU A 330 18.09 2.43 1.22
N ALA A 331 16.92 2.50 1.88
CA ALA A 331 15.63 2.36 1.21
C ALA A 331 15.23 3.61 0.40
N GLN A 332 15.91 4.74 0.59
CA GLN A 332 15.52 6.05 0.08
C GLN A 332 14.08 6.41 0.49
N ILE A 333 13.74 6.21 1.76
CA ILE A 333 12.47 6.64 2.36
C ILE A 333 12.75 7.44 3.62
N SER A 334 11.87 8.39 3.94
CA SER A 334 11.96 9.13 5.21
C SER A 334 11.56 8.24 6.40
N PRO A 335 12.30 8.26 7.52
CA PRO A 335 11.88 7.60 8.75
C PRO A 335 10.50 8.07 9.26
N PHE A 336 10.07 9.28 8.89
CA PHE A 336 8.73 9.80 9.19
C PHE A 336 7.62 8.86 8.68
N SER A 337 7.85 8.17 7.57
CA SER A 337 6.90 7.21 6.98
C SER A 337 6.55 6.06 7.93
N TYR A 338 7.50 5.64 8.78
CA TYR A 338 7.27 4.61 9.79
C TYR A 338 6.28 5.09 10.85
N TYR A 339 6.50 6.30 11.35
CA TYR A 339 5.67 6.90 12.38
C TYR A 339 4.23 7.07 11.90
N TYR A 340 4.04 7.58 10.68
CA TYR A 340 2.71 7.74 10.08
C TYR A 340 1.98 6.40 9.90
N LYS A 341 2.63 5.38 9.32
CA LYS A 341 2.04 4.06 9.09
C LYS A 341 1.79 3.26 10.39
N ALA A 342 2.57 3.53 11.44
CA ALA A 342 2.38 2.91 12.74
C ALA A 342 1.12 3.47 13.46
N GLN A 343 0.75 4.73 13.24
CA GLN A 343 -0.49 5.30 13.78
C GLN A 343 -1.74 4.65 13.15
N ASP A 344 -1.72 4.42 11.83
CA ASP A 344 -2.81 3.73 11.09
C ASP A 344 -3.03 2.27 11.51
N SER A 345 -2.12 1.68 12.30
CA SER A 345 -2.17 0.27 12.72
C SER A 345 -2.42 0.06 14.22
N THR A 346 -2.82 1.10 14.95
CA THR A 346 -3.31 0.93 16.33
C THR A 346 -4.80 0.55 16.35
N PRO A 347 -5.19 -0.60 16.93
CA PRO A 347 -6.54 -0.76 17.44
C PRO A 347 -6.70 0.28 18.55
N ALA A 348 -7.78 1.07 18.49
CA ALA A 348 -8.16 2.07 19.48
C ALA A 348 -7.73 1.65 20.90
N LYS A 349 -6.65 2.25 21.41
CA LYS A 349 -6.36 2.19 22.83
C LYS A 349 -7.37 3.09 23.50
N MET A 350 -8.26 2.43 24.23
CA MET A 350 -9.06 2.94 25.32
C MET A 350 -8.17 3.80 26.23
N GLU A 351 -8.10 5.09 25.95
CA GLU A 351 -7.70 6.10 26.92
C GLU A 351 -8.97 6.72 27.49
N GLU A 352 -8.98 6.80 28.81
CA GLU A 352 -10.11 7.18 29.64
C GLU A 352 -10.75 8.49 29.20
N ARG A 353 -12.08 8.47 29.15
CA ARG A 353 -12.91 9.65 28.98
C ARG A 353 -12.59 10.66 30.08
N VAL A 354 -11.86 11.71 29.71
CA VAL A 354 -12.11 13.03 30.27
C VAL A 354 -12.79 13.82 29.15
N ASP A 355 -14.11 13.90 29.28
CA ASP A 355 -14.98 14.72 28.45
C ASP A 355 -14.41 16.13 28.33
N LEU A 356 -14.12 16.56 27.11
CA LEU A 356 -14.24 17.93 26.60
C LEU A 356 -13.61 17.94 25.21
N HIS A 357 -14.45 17.92 24.16
CA HIS A 357 -14.46 18.83 23.01
C HIS A 357 -15.22 18.19 21.84
N THR A 358 -16.39 18.78 21.57
CA THR A 358 -17.17 18.77 20.32
C THR A 358 -16.54 18.06 19.12
N GLU A 359 -17.20 16.99 18.65
CA GLU A 359 -17.07 16.51 17.28
C GLU A 359 -17.29 17.68 16.31
N GLN A 360 -16.22 18.20 15.73
CA GLN A 360 -16.35 18.97 14.50
C GLN A 360 -16.69 17.97 13.39
N LYS A 361 -17.94 18.03 12.96
CA LYS A 361 -18.46 17.42 11.74
C LYS A 361 -17.59 17.91 10.56
N VAL A 362 -16.52 17.19 10.22
CA VAL A 362 -15.67 17.57 9.09
C VAL A 362 -16.50 17.40 7.82
N ASN A 363 -16.86 18.53 7.22
CA ASN A 363 -17.64 18.57 6.00
C ASN A 363 -16.71 18.21 4.82
N HIS A 364 -16.72 16.97 4.38
CA HIS A 364 -15.91 16.50 3.25
C HIS A 364 -16.42 16.97 1.87
N LYS A 365 -17.16 18.07 1.78
CA LYS A 365 -17.71 18.52 0.50
C LYS A 365 -16.62 19.16 -0.38
N PRO A 366 -16.46 18.71 -1.65
CA PRO A 366 -15.65 19.43 -2.62
C PRO A 366 -16.26 20.81 -2.91
N ARG A 367 -15.46 21.73 -3.44
CA ARG A 367 -15.85 23.11 -3.75
C ARG A 367 -15.72 23.38 -5.23
N ILE A 368 -16.74 24.03 -5.81
CA ILE A 368 -16.67 24.56 -7.17
C ILE A 368 -16.25 26.03 -7.09
N CYS A 369 -15.01 26.30 -7.48
CA CYS A 369 -14.41 27.63 -7.43
C CYS A 369 -14.47 28.27 -8.82
N LYS A 370 -15.30 29.30 -8.99
CA LYS A 370 -15.43 30.07 -10.23
C LYS A 370 -14.70 31.40 -10.10
N MET A 371 -13.75 31.66 -10.98
CA MET A 371 -12.92 32.86 -10.91
C MET A 371 -12.71 33.52 -12.28
N VAL A 372 -12.41 34.82 -12.24
CA VAL A 372 -12.05 35.62 -13.40
C VAL A 372 -10.60 36.06 -13.27
N LYS A 373 -9.86 36.02 -14.38
CA LYS A 373 -8.44 36.36 -14.41
C LYS A 373 -8.23 37.83 -14.02
N GLY A 374 -7.41 38.06 -13.00
CA GLY A 374 -6.99 39.39 -12.57
C GLY A 374 -5.73 39.87 -13.32
N PRO A 375 -5.23 41.08 -12.99
CA PRO A 375 -4.02 41.65 -13.60
C PRO A 375 -2.78 40.75 -13.48
N SER A 376 -2.71 39.97 -12.40
CA SER A 376 -1.60 39.04 -12.10
C SER A 376 -1.95 37.57 -12.36
N GLY A 377 -2.97 37.30 -13.17
CA GLY A 377 -3.47 35.95 -13.45
C GLY A 377 -4.58 35.52 -12.49
N PHE A 378 -4.71 34.21 -12.25
CA PHE A 378 -5.74 33.67 -11.37
C PHE A 378 -5.38 33.69 -9.87
N GLY A 379 -4.12 34.01 -9.53
CA GLY A 379 -3.70 34.22 -8.14
C GLY A 379 -3.48 32.94 -7.34
N PHE A 380 -3.02 31.85 -7.98
CA PHE A 380 -2.61 30.61 -7.33
C PHE A 380 -1.47 29.95 -8.12
N ASN A 381 -0.69 29.08 -7.46
CA ASN A 381 0.29 28.22 -8.11
C ASN A 381 -0.16 26.77 -8.09
N LEU A 382 0.04 26.11 -9.23
CA LEU A 382 -0.20 24.68 -9.37
C LEU A 382 1.09 23.94 -9.04
N ASN A 383 1.01 22.92 -8.20
CA ASN A 383 2.16 22.15 -7.81
C ASN A 383 1.89 20.65 -7.98
N MET A 384 2.96 19.91 -8.24
CA MET A 384 2.97 18.46 -8.39
C MET A 384 4.11 17.90 -7.55
N ILE A 385 3.78 17.01 -6.62
CA ILE A 385 4.78 16.23 -5.90
C ILE A 385 5.07 15.02 -6.77
N LYS A 386 6.32 14.89 -7.21
CA LYS A 386 6.77 13.67 -7.89
C LYS A 386 6.35 12.46 -7.05
N ASN A 387 5.65 11.52 -7.68
CA ASN A 387 5.16 10.26 -7.09
C ASN A 387 3.96 10.38 -6.13
N LYS A 388 3.22 11.50 -6.12
CA LYS A 388 1.86 11.55 -5.56
C LYS A 388 0.83 11.72 -6.69
N PRO A 389 -0.27 10.94 -6.70
CA PRO A 389 -1.37 11.16 -7.64
C PRO A 389 -2.09 12.46 -7.29
N GLY A 390 -2.47 13.21 -8.33
CA GLY A 390 -3.17 14.48 -8.18
C GLY A 390 -2.25 15.71 -8.16
N LEU A 391 -2.84 16.83 -8.54
CA LEU A 391 -2.25 18.16 -8.51
C LEU A 391 -2.82 18.91 -7.32
N PHE A 392 -2.03 19.79 -6.72
CA PHE A 392 -2.50 20.61 -5.60
C PHE A 392 -2.21 22.09 -5.82
N ILE A 393 -3.00 22.92 -5.17
CA ILE A 393 -2.94 24.37 -5.29
C ILE A 393 -2.24 24.94 -4.07
N ASN A 394 -1.13 25.65 -4.28
CA ASN A 394 -0.38 26.35 -3.25
C ASN A 394 -0.16 27.81 -3.63
N GLU A 395 0.34 28.60 -2.67
CA GLU A 395 0.62 30.02 -2.83
C GLU A 395 -0.59 30.80 -3.37
N VAL A 396 -1.79 30.49 -2.84
CA VAL A 396 -2.99 31.27 -3.10
C VAL A 396 -2.75 32.70 -2.60
N GLN A 397 -2.83 33.66 -3.53
CA GLN A 397 -2.59 35.07 -3.24
C GLN A 397 -3.75 35.63 -2.43
N ASN A 398 -3.44 36.14 -1.23
CA ASN A 398 -4.42 36.78 -0.36
C ASN A 398 -5.16 37.91 -1.11
N HIS A 399 -6.49 37.88 -1.08
CA HIS A 399 -7.40 38.76 -1.82
C HIS A 399 -7.35 38.67 -3.36
N GLY A 400 -6.66 37.68 -3.92
CA GLY A 400 -6.60 37.37 -5.35
C GLY A 400 -7.86 36.67 -5.88
N SER A 401 -7.90 36.41 -7.19
CA SER A 401 -9.08 35.80 -7.83
C SER A 401 -9.41 34.39 -7.32
N ALA A 402 -8.39 33.57 -7.04
CA ALA A 402 -8.54 32.23 -6.48
C ALA A 402 -9.02 32.25 -5.02
N ASP A 403 -8.43 33.11 -4.18
CA ASP A 403 -8.84 33.32 -2.79
C ASP A 403 -10.32 33.71 -2.68
N ARG A 404 -10.74 34.72 -3.47
CA ARG A 404 -12.16 35.15 -3.52
C ARG A 404 -13.11 34.09 -4.06
N ALA A 405 -12.59 33.12 -4.82
CA ALA A 405 -13.38 32.00 -5.35
C ALA A 405 -13.41 30.81 -4.38
N GLY A 406 -12.79 30.91 -3.21
CA GLY A 406 -12.77 29.88 -2.17
C GLY A 406 -11.77 28.75 -2.42
N VAL A 407 -10.70 29.02 -3.18
CA VAL A 407 -9.57 28.10 -3.31
C VAL A 407 -8.64 28.28 -2.12
N GLU A 408 -8.25 27.19 -1.48
CA GLU A 408 -7.38 27.19 -0.30
C GLU A 408 -6.01 26.60 -0.67
N ASN A 409 -4.98 26.91 0.13
CA ASN A 409 -3.70 26.23 0.00
C ASN A 409 -3.85 24.74 0.34
N ASP A 410 -3.07 23.90 -0.34
CA ASP A 410 -3.10 22.44 -0.27
C ASP A 410 -4.40 21.79 -0.79
N ASP A 411 -5.22 22.54 -1.52
CA ASP A 411 -6.40 21.99 -2.20
C ASP A 411 -6.00 21.03 -3.32
N PHE A 412 -6.62 19.85 -3.33
CA PHE A 412 -6.49 18.91 -4.43
C PHE A 412 -7.34 19.36 -5.61
N LEU A 413 -6.72 19.48 -6.78
CA LEU A 413 -7.37 19.81 -8.03
C LEU A 413 -7.96 18.55 -8.68
N VAL A 414 -9.29 18.51 -8.80
CA VAL A 414 -10.04 17.37 -9.34
C VAL A 414 -10.47 17.63 -10.78
N GLU A 415 -11.04 18.81 -11.06
CA GLU A 415 -11.50 19.19 -12.41
C GLU A 415 -11.06 20.59 -12.81
N VAL A 416 -10.82 20.79 -14.11
CA VAL A 416 -10.63 22.10 -14.75
C VAL A 416 -11.70 22.27 -15.81
N ASN A 417 -12.58 23.26 -15.67
CA ASN A 417 -13.73 23.54 -16.53
C ASN A 417 -14.60 22.31 -16.83
N GLY A 418 -14.86 21.50 -15.79
CA GLY A 418 -15.69 20.29 -15.89
C GLY A 418 -14.99 19.06 -16.49
N VAL A 419 -13.68 19.13 -16.72
CA VAL A 419 -12.87 17.99 -17.18
C VAL A 419 -12.03 17.48 -16.01
N ASN A 420 -12.16 16.20 -15.68
CA ASN A 420 -11.34 15.56 -14.65
C ASN A 420 -9.86 15.54 -15.06
N VAL A 421 -9.00 16.00 -14.16
CA VAL A 421 -7.54 16.13 -14.40
C VAL A 421 -6.68 15.31 -13.43
N THR A 422 -7.29 14.46 -12.60
CA THR A 422 -6.60 13.74 -11.51
C THR A 422 -5.50 12.78 -12.00
N ASN A 423 -5.61 12.29 -13.23
CA ASN A 423 -4.66 11.40 -13.89
C ASN A 423 -3.92 12.07 -15.07
N GLU A 424 -4.03 13.40 -15.23
CA GLU A 424 -3.37 14.14 -16.31
C GLU A 424 -1.98 14.65 -15.88
N SER A 425 -1.07 14.78 -16.84
CA SER A 425 0.27 15.32 -16.58
C SER A 425 0.22 16.82 -16.26
N TYR A 426 1.20 17.29 -15.48
CA TYR A 426 1.32 18.71 -15.08
C TYR A 426 1.15 19.65 -16.27
N ASP A 427 1.91 19.41 -17.35
CA ASP A 427 1.90 20.27 -18.54
C ASP A 427 0.54 20.32 -19.24
N LYS A 428 -0.20 19.20 -19.27
CA LYS A 428 -1.55 19.15 -19.86
C LYS A 428 -2.53 19.98 -19.04
N VAL A 429 -2.44 19.92 -17.72
CA VAL A 429 -3.33 20.68 -16.83
C VAL A 429 -3.02 22.17 -16.87
N VAL A 430 -1.73 22.54 -16.88
CA VAL A 430 -1.29 23.92 -17.10
C VAL A 430 -1.80 24.45 -18.44
N ALA A 431 -1.70 23.65 -19.50
CA ALA A 431 -2.23 24.03 -20.82
C ALA A 431 -3.75 24.27 -20.78
N LYS A 432 -4.53 23.40 -20.11
CA LYS A 432 -5.99 23.62 -19.94
C LYS A 432 -6.30 24.91 -19.19
N ILE A 433 -5.60 25.20 -18.11
CA ILE A 433 -5.78 26.43 -17.32
C ILE A 433 -5.44 27.66 -18.19
N ARG A 434 -4.32 27.62 -18.94
CA ARG A 434 -3.93 28.72 -19.85
C ARG A 434 -4.94 28.94 -20.98
N ASN A 435 -5.48 27.85 -21.52
CA ASN A 435 -6.48 27.88 -22.60
C ASN A 435 -7.89 28.26 -22.12
N SER A 436 -8.09 28.45 -20.81
CA SER A 436 -9.38 28.85 -20.23
C SER A 436 -9.73 30.33 -20.48
N GLY A 437 -8.79 31.12 -21.02
CA GLY A 437 -8.99 32.55 -21.25
C GLY A 437 -9.12 33.32 -19.93
N ASP A 438 -10.15 34.16 -19.82
CA ASP A 438 -10.36 35.02 -18.64
C ASP A 438 -11.22 34.37 -17.56
N ARG A 439 -11.81 33.19 -17.80
CA ARG A 439 -12.71 32.53 -16.85
C ARG A 439 -12.23 31.11 -16.55
N LEU A 440 -12.17 30.75 -15.28
CA LEU A 440 -11.72 29.43 -14.84
C LEU A 440 -12.69 28.88 -13.80
N THR A 441 -13.11 27.63 -13.99
CA THR A 441 -13.88 26.87 -12.99
C THR A 441 -13.05 25.68 -12.54
N LEU A 442 -12.80 25.57 -11.25
CA LEU A 442 -12.09 24.44 -10.64
C LEU A 442 -13.04 23.65 -9.76
N LEU A 443 -12.94 22.32 -9.79
CA LEU A 443 -13.43 21.47 -8.71
C LEU A 443 -12.24 21.12 -7.82
N VAL A 444 -12.27 21.57 -6.58
CA VAL A 444 -11.21 21.35 -5.59
C VAL A 444 -11.76 20.67 -4.35
N CYS A 445 -10.90 20.02 -3.56
CA CYS A 445 -11.29 19.53 -2.24
C CYS A 445 -10.10 19.56 -1.30
N SER A 446 -10.39 19.68 0.01
CA SER A 446 -9.35 19.62 1.02
C SER A 446 -8.64 18.27 1.01
N LYS A 447 -7.41 18.24 1.50
CA LYS A 447 -6.63 17.01 1.67
C LYS A 447 -7.40 15.91 2.41
N ASP A 448 -8.15 16.26 3.46
CA ASP A 448 -8.92 15.29 4.24
C ASP A 448 -10.13 14.75 3.46
N ALA A 449 -10.83 15.61 2.71
CA ALA A 449 -11.90 15.18 1.82
C ALA A 449 -11.38 14.28 0.70
N TYR A 450 -10.26 14.64 0.07
CA TYR A 450 -9.62 13.82 -0.96
C TYR A 450 -9.27 12.42 -0.42
N ARG A 451 -8.66 12.36 0.76
CA ARG A 451 -8.29 11.08 1.41
C ARG A 451 -9.51 10.26 1.80
N TYR A 452 -10.56 10.92 2.31
CA TYR A 452 -11.82 10.27 2.63
C TYR A 452 -12.42 9.60 1.39
N PHE A 453 -12.58 10.33 0.28
CA PHE A 453 -13.18 9.78 -0.94
C PHE A 453 -12.31 8.72 -1.61
N GLN A 454 -10.99 8.90 -1.65
CA GLN A 454 -10.06 7.89 -2.15
C GLN A 454 -10.11 6.61 -1.30
N GLY A 455 -10.14 6.73 0.03
CA GLY A 455 -10.22 5.58 0.94
C GLY A 455 -11.54 4.80 0.83
N GLN A 456 -12.62 5.45 0.38
CA GLN A 456 -13.92 4.84 0.14
C GLN A 456 -14.16 4.46 -1.32
N ASN A 457 -13.18 4.70 -2.22
CA ASN A 457 -13.30 4.53 -3.66
C ASN A 457 -14.51 5.28 -4.27
N ILE A 458 -14.82 6.46 -3.74
CA ILE A 458 -15.90 7.33 -4.21
C ILE A 458 -15.29 8.35 -5.20
N PRO A 459 -15.76 8.43 -6.46
CA PRO A 459 -15.28 9.46 -7.38
C PRO A 459 -15.75 10.84 -6.91
N ILE A 460 -14.82 11.79 -6.84
CA ILE A 460 -15.14 13.19 -6.51
C ILE A 460 -15.69 13.85 -7.77
N THR A 461 -16.94 14.31 -7.71
CA THR A 461 -17.63 14.94 -8.84
C THR A 461 -18.24 16.27 -8.46
N ALA A 462 -18.51 17.13 -9.45
CA ALA A 462 -19.15 18.43 -9.24
C ALA A 462 -20.52 18.33 -8.54
N SER A 463 -21.25 17.22 -8.69
CA SER A 463 -22.54 16.98 -8.02
C SER A 463 -22.45 16.80 -6.50
N MET A 464 -21.24 16.69 -5.95
CA MET A 464 -21.01 16.56 -4.50
C MET A 464 -20.75 17.91 -3.83
N ALA A 465 -20.63 18.99 -4.61
CA ALA A 465 -20.29 20.33 -4.14
C ALA A 465 -21.50 21.17 -3.67
N ASP A 466 -22.67 20.55 -3.54
CA ASP A 466 -23.94 21.19 -3.12
C ASP A 466 -24.00 21.46 -1.61
#